data_AF-A0AAV1LE66-F1
#
_entry.id   AF-A0AAV1LE66-F1
#
_cell.length_a   1.000
_cell.length_b   1.000
_cell.length_c   1.000
_cell.angle_alpha   90.00
_cell.angle_beta   90.00
_cell.angle_gamma   90.00
#
_symmetry.space_group_name_H-M   'P 1'
#
loop_
_entity.id
_entity.type
_entity.pdbx_description
1 polymer ?
#
loop_
_entity_poly.entity_id
_entity_poly.type
_entity_poly.pdbx_seq_one_letter_code
_entity_poly.pdbx_strand_id
1 'polypeptide(L)' 'MAVVLTEQHLTPPINYCSVAMACIHDSRPVCASTPDGCSRRNFLDQCDMFEYNCDYGAEYTTSPTSLCERGPGDFSC' A
#
# COMPACT_ATOMS: atom_id res chain seq x y z
N MET A 1 -4.52 12.12 -19.66
CA MET A 1 -5.44 11.65 -18.61
C MET A 1 -4.62 11.61 -17.33
N ALA A 2 -4.87 12.52 -16.39
CA ALA A 2 -4.14 12.54 -15.13
C ALA A 2 -4.78 11.48 -14.21
N VAL A 3 -3.97 10.53 -13.73
CA VAL A 3 -4.38 9.64 -12.65
C VAL A 3 -4.52 10.52 -11.41
N VAL A 4 -5.75 10.75 -10.96
CA VAL A 4 -6.00 11.37 -9.66
C VAL A 4 -5.48 10.36 -8.65
N LEU A 5 -4.31 10.62 -8.03
CA LEU A 5 -3.95 9.92 -6.80
C LEU A 5 -5.13 10.15 -5.85
N THR A 6 -5.82 9.09 -5.47
CA THR A 6 -6.73 9.15 -4.33
C THR A 6 -5.85 9.48 -3.13
N GLU A 7 -5.83 10.76 -2.75
CA GLU A 7 -5.26 11.19 -1.47
C GLU A 7 -5.96 10.35 -0.40
N GLN A 8 -5.27 9.33 0.12
CA GLN A 8 -5.80 8.55 1.23
C GLN A 8 -5.92 9.52 2.40
N HIS A 9 -7.14 9.90 2.76
CA HIS A 9 -7.40 10.87 3.83
C HIS A 9 -7.25 10.21 5.21
N LEU A 10 -6.07 9.64 5.46
CA LEU A 10 -5.68 9.05 6.72
C LEU A 10 -4.92 10.12 7.52
N THR A 11 -5.46 10.50 8.67
CA THR A 11 -4.80 11.42 9.60
C THR A 11 -3.88 10.63 10.53
N PRO A 12 -2.56 10.93 10.57
CA PRO A 12 -1.64 10.25 11.47
C PRO A 12 -1.94 10.52 12.96
N PRO A 13 -1.62 9.59 13.87
CA PRO A 13 -1.07 8.25 13.61
C PRO A 13 -2.12 7.28 13.07
N ILE A 14 -1.76 6.51 12.04
CA ILE A 14 -2.68 5.58 11.38
C ILE A 14 -2.75 4.27 12.18
N ASN A 15 -3.94 3.88 12.63
CA ASN A 15 -4.17 2.54 13.17
C ASN A 15 -4.55 1.59 12.03
N TYR A 16 -3.54 0.94 11.45
CA TYR A 16 -3.73 0.04 10.31
C TYR A 16 -4.68 -1.13 10.61
N CYS A 17 -4.69 -1.65 11.83
CA CYS A 17 -5.57 -2.75 12.22
C CYS A 17 -7.05 -2.33 12.19
N SER A 18 -7.38 -1.16 12.73
CA SER A 18 -8.74 -0.63 12.67
C SER A 18 -9.18 -0.30 11.24
N VAL A 19 -8.26 0.23 10.42
CA VAL A 19 -8.54 0.54 9.01
C VAL A 19 -8.77 -0.73 8.21
N ALA A 20 -7.91 -1.74 8.35
CA ALA A 20 -8.04 -3.03 7.70
C ALA A 20 -9.38 -3.71 8.01
N MET A 21 -9.78 -3.75 9.29
CA MET A 21 -11.08 -4.34 9.69
C MET A 21 -12.30 -3.64 9.09
N ALA A 22 -12.21 -2.32 8.83
CA ALA A 22 -13.30 -1.54 8.24
C ALA A 22 -13.22 -1.48 6.70
N CYS A 23 -12.12 -1.96 6.11
CA CYS A 23 -11.85 -1.88 4.69
C CYS A 23 -12.66 -2.93 3.91
N ILE A 24 -13.11 -2.58 2.71
CA ILE A 24 -13.88 -3.48 1.84
C ILE A 24 -12.98 -3.89 0.69
N HIS A 25 -12.66 -5.18 0.61
CA HIS A 25 -11.88 -5.76 -0.49
C HIS A 25 -12.60 -5.55 -1.83
N ASP A 26 -11.91 -4.89 -2.76
CA ASP A 26 -12.40 -4.61 -4.11
C ASP A 26 -11.56 -5.29 -5.20
N SER A 27 -10.53 -6.05 -4.80
CA SER A 27 -9.60 -6.75 -5.69
C SER A 27 -8.91 -5.85 -6.72
N ARG A 28 -8.78 -4.55 -6.44
CA ARG A 28 -8.02 -3.62 -7.28
C ARG A 28 -6.55 -3.64 -6.85
N PRO A 29 -5.63 -4.21 -7.66
CA PRO A 29 -4.25 -4.36 -7.27
C PRO A 29 -3.59 -3.01 -7.01
N VAL A 30 -2.78 -2.95 -5.96
CA VAL A 30 -2.03 -1.76 -5.59
C VAL A 30 -0.54 -2.05 -5.52
N CYS A 31 0.24 -1.13 -6.08
CA CYS A 31 1.67 -1.03 -5.82
C CYS A 31 1.84 -0.14 -4.58
N ALA A 32 2.67 -0.56 -3.63
CA ALA A 32 2.96 0.24 -2.46
C ALA A 32 4.45 0.22 -2.12
N SER A 33 4.90 1.25 -1.40
CA SER A 33 6.28 1.38 -0.94
C SER A 33 6.35 1.86 0.50
N THR A 34 7.43 1.49 1.19
CA THR A 34 7.79 2.04 2.50
C THR A 34 8.13 3.54 2.40
N PRO A 35 8.13 4.29 3.52
CA PRO A 35 8.37 5.74 3.49
C PRO A 35 9.76 6.15 2.94
N ASP A 36 10.76 5.27 3.10
CA ASP A 36 12.09 5.43 2.51
C ASP A 36 12.15 5.10 1.01
N GLY A 37 11.06 4.57 0.44
CA GLY A 37 10.95 4.13 -0.95
C GLY A 37 11.81 2.91 -1.31
N CYS A 38 12.48 2.31 -0.31
CA CYS A 38 13.40 1.20 -0.48
C CYS A 38 12.68 -0.11 -0.71
N SER A 39 11.66 -0.39 0.10
CA SER A 39 10.86 -1.60 -0.05
C SER A 39 9.61 -1.33 -0.87
N ARG A 40 9.38 -2.15 -1.90
CA ARG A 40 8.21 -2.06 -2.79
C ARG A 40 7.53 -3.40 -2.90
N ARG A 41 6.21 -3.40 -2.90
CA ARG A 41 5.41 -4.62 -2.93
C ARG A 41 4.09 -4.40 -3.65
N ASN A 42 3.63 -5.44 -4.35
CA ASN A 42 2.27 -5.50 -4.87
C ASN A 42 1.36 -6.16 -3.83
N PHE A 43 0.18 -5.59 -3.63
CA PHE A 43 -0.89 -6.14 -2.83
C PHE A 43 -2.10 -6.40 -3.72
N LEU A 44 -2.93 -7.40 -3.37
CA LEU A 44 -4.11 -7.76 -4.16
C LEU A 44 -5.14 -6.63 -4.16
N ASP A 45 -5.30 -5.96 -3.02
CA ASP A 45 -5.93 -4.65 -2.92
C ASP A 45 -5.37 -3.78 -1.78
N GLN A 46 -5.97 -2.61 -1.59
CA GLN A 46 -5.57 -1.66 -0.56
C GLN A 46 -5.83 -2.18 0.86
N CYS A 47 -6.83 -3.03 1.06
CA CYS A 47 -7.13 -3.61 2.36
C CYS A 47 -6.03 -4.59 2.76
N ASP A 48 -5.57 -5.45 1.83
CA ASP A 48 -4.44 -6.36 2.07
C ASP A 48 -3.15 -5.60 2.44
N MET A 49 -2.94 -4.40 1.89
CA MET A 49 -1.83 -3.54 2.28
C MET A 49 -1.96 -3.06 3.74
N PHE A 50 -3.16 -2.67 4.17
CA PHE A 50 -3.41 -2.27 5.55
C PHE A 50 -3.31 -3.45 6.53
N GLU A 51 -3.79 -4.63 6.14
CA GLU A 51 -3.64 -5.87 6.91
C GLU A 51 -2.16 -6.19 7.12
N TYR A 52 -1.36 -6.13 6.04
CA TYR A 52 0.09 -6.33 6.14
C TYR A 52 0.76 -5.31 7.07
N ASN A 53 0.39 -4.03 6.97
CA ASN A 53 0.93 -3.01 7.86
C ASN A 53 0.55 -3.26 9.32
N CYS A 54 -0.67 -3.74 9.60
CA CYS A 54 -1.09 -4.15 10.94
C CYS A 54 -0.30 -5.35 11.47
N ASP A 55 -0.20 -6.42 10.68
CA ASP A 55 0.39 -7.69 11.09
C ASP A 55 1.90 -7.59 11.33
N TYR A 56 2.59 -6.80 10.51
CA TYR A 56 4.06 -6.73 10.50
C TYR A 56 4.61 -5.40 11.04
N GLY A 57 3.75 -4.46 11.45
CA GLY A 57 4.19 -3.12 11.85
C GLY A 57 4.88 -2.36 10.71
N ALA A 58 4.47 -2.62 9.47
CA ALA A 58 5.00 -1.97 8.28
C ALA A 58 4.23 -0.67 7.98
N GLU A 59 4.81 0.17 7.12
CA GLU A 59 4.25 1.48 6.75
C GLU A 59 4.17 1.63 5.23
N TYR A 60 3.71 0.58 4.53
CA TYR A 60 3.51 0.66 3.09
C TYR A 60 2.39 1.65 2.75
N THR A 61 2.63 2.49 1.75
CA THR A 61 1.65 3.44 1.20
C THR A 61 1.56 3.27 -0.30
N THR A 62 0.37 3.50 -0.87
CA THR A 62 0.16 3.36 -2.32
C THR A 62 1.11 4.25 -3.09
N SER A 63 1.76 3.66 -4.08
CA SER A 63 2.75 4.26 -4.95
C SER A 63 2.29 4.14 -6.40
N PRO A 64 2.82 4.97 -7.32
CA PRO A 64 2.55 4.82 -8.75
C PRO A 64 2.84 3.40 -9.24
N THR A 65 1.93 2.81 -10.01
CA THR A 65 2.04 1.43 -10.50
C THR A 65 3.37 1.16 -11.22
N SER A 66 3.90 2.17 -11.92
CA SER A 66 5.20 2.11 -12.61
C SER A 66 6.39 1.80 -11.70
N LEU A 67 6.28 2.00 -10.39
CA LEU A 67 7.34 1.64 -9.43
C LEU A 67 7.42 0.14 -9.16
N CYS A 68 6.33 -0.60 -9.35
CA CYS A 68 6.26 -2.06 -9.19
C CYS A 68 6.27 -2.81 -10.54
N GLU A 69 6.14 -2.12 -11.68
CA GLU A 69 6.19 -2.71 -13.03
C GLU A 69 7.61 -3.14 -13.48
N ARG A 70 8.65 -2.79 -12.71
CA ARG A 70 10.07 -3.00 -13.08
C ARG A 70 10.70 -4.29 -12.50
N GLY A 71 9.97 -5.39 -12.52
CA GLY A 71 10.51 -6.75 -12.33
C GLY A 71 9.86 -7.57 -11.21
N PRO A 72 10.23 -8.86 -11.06
CA PRO A 72 9.59 -9.77 -10.12
C PRO A 72 10.18 -9.58 -8.72
N GLY A 73 9.30 -9.46 -7.73
CA GLY A 73 9.64 -9.64 -6.32
C GLY A 73 9.74 -8.35 -5.54
N ASP A 74 9.42 -8.48 -4.26
CA ASP A 74 9.57 -7.46 -3.24
C ASP A 74 10.99 -6.87 -3.32
N PHE A 75 11.12 -5.69 -3.93
CA PHE A 75 12.40 -5.01 -4.06
C PHE A 75 12.64 -4.27 -2.77
N SER A 76 13.68 -4.64 -2.04
CA SER A 76 14.28 -3.83 -0.97
C SER A 76 15.59 -3.24 -1.49
N CYS A 77 15.84 -1.96 -1.19
CA CYS A 77 17.22 -1.52 -1.02
C CYS A 77 17.79 -2.21 0.24
#